data_AF-A0A8J7JN13-F1
#
_entry.id   AF-A0A8J7JN13-F1
#
_cell.length_a   1.000
_cell.length_b   1.000
_cell.length_c   1.000
_cell.angle_alpha   90.00
_cell.angle_beta   90.00
_cell.angle_gamma   90.00
#
_symmetry.space_group_name_H-M   'P 1'
#
loop_
_entity.id
_entity.type
_entity.pdbx_description
1 polymer ?
#
loop_
_entity_poly.entity_id
_entity_poly.type
_entity_poly.pdbx_seq_one_letter_code
_entity_poly.pdbx_strand_id
1 'polypeptide(L)'
;MTYQSQVPPDLKQDLLRAVDNSPADWILLNLALSTMKMGGHRYGAFLDAATTAAKLAIYSTFIEQGNNIRKTGFLYHVEPKRVKAIVQEIQAALAEGQSLKVLNSKEPYYLIALPFLWQEHFPCSGTEARVRIQGLTPGERKSIEESLPASAPQARILDQVEFTELMELLHQMSQEELPKGQRMAFSDALLSHIKFRLLHSGTVIQIDSPLVDIPLYALASESYSPKGEQERVFAMIDDVARYFGLLQAWVREEPGVLRGVEVFDVAPQQRQAALEELDEMLRAWADKYHQDGGLPMVLQFAAGHREYD
;
A
#
# COMPACT_ATOMS: atom_id res chain seq x y z
N MET A 1 -15.37 -31.61 -8.47
CA MET A 1 -16.17 -30.77 -9.39
C MET A 1 -15.85 -29.33 -9.09
N THR A 2 -14.89 -28.77 -9.82
CA THR A 2 -14.46 -27.38 -9.72
C THR A 2 -15.50 -26.52 -10.47
N TYR A 3 -16.26 -25.72 -9.72
CA TYR A 3 -17.08 -24.67 -10.33
C TYR A 3 -16.13 -23.62 -10.91
N GLN A 4 -15.80 -23.76 -12.19
CA GLN A 4 -15.26 -22.65 -12.96
C GLN A 4 -16.39 -21.64 -13.12
N SER A 5 -16.29 -20.53 -12.39
CA SER A 5 -17.18 -19.38 -12.56
C SER A 5 -17.02 -18.86 -13.98
N GLN A 6 -17.98 -19.17 -14.85
CA GLN A 6 -18.08 -18.64 -16.21
C GLN A 6 -18.59 -17.20 -16.15
N VAL A 7 -17.74 -16.26 -15.72
CA VAL A 7 -18.02 -14.84 -15.96
C VAL A 7 -17.60 -14.54 -17.40
N PRO A 8 -18.50 -14.04 -18.26
CA PRO A 8 -18.15 -13.64 -19.62
C PRO A 8 -17.01 -12.62 -19.59
N PRO A 9 -15.98 -12.74 -20.45
CA PRO A 9 -14.81 -11.87 -20.42
C PRO A 9 -15.15 -10.38 -20.57
N ASP A 10 -16.26 -10.06 -21.25
CA ASP A 10 -16.67 -8.68 -21.57
C ASP A 10 -17.68 -8.08 -20.58
N LEU A 11 -18.21 -8.87 -19.62
CA LEU A 11 -19.25 -8.39 -18.69
C LEU A 11 -18.76 -7.21 -17.84
N LYS A 12 -17.47 -7.18 -17.46
CA LYS A 12 -16.90 -6.05 -16.72
C LYS A 12 -16.91 -4.77 -17.57
N GLN A 13 -16.52 -4.85 -18.84
CA GLN A 13 -16.51 -3.69 -19.74
C GLN A 13 -17.93 -3.22 -20.08
N ASP A 14 -18.87 -4.16 -20.27
CA ASP A 14 -20.26 -3.84 -20.55
C ASP A 14 -20.97 -3.18 -19.35
N LEU A 15 -20.71 -3.66 -18.13
CA LEU A 15 -21.21 -3.03 -16.90
C LEU A 15 -20.59 -1.65 -16.67
N LEU A 16 -19.31 -1.47 -16.99
CA LEU A 16 -18.62 -0.18 -16.88
C LEU A 16 -19.15 0.84 -17.90
N ARG A 17 -19.52 0.41 -19.11
CA ARG A 17 -20.16 1.28 -20.11
C ARG A 17 -21.61 1.66 -19.76
N ALA A 18 -22.28 0.86 -18.94
CA ALA A 18 -23.67 1.09 -18.53
C ALA A 18 -23.81 2.09 -17.38
N VAL A 19 -22.72 2.41 -16.67
CA VAL A 19 -22.68 3.44 -15.64
C VAL A 19 -22.20 4.74 -16.28
N ASP A 20 -22.85 5.86 -15.96
CA ASP A 20 -22.48 7.18 -16.47
C ASP A 20 -20.99 7.46 -16.21
N ASN A 21 -20.25 7.89 -17.23
CA ASN A 21 -18.77 7.89 -17.23
C ASN A 21 -18.16 9.04 -16.41
N SER A 22 -18.71 9.40 -15.26
CA SER A 22 -18.06 10.40 -14.41
C SER A 22 -16.82 9.79 -13.74
N PRO A 23 -15.68 10.50 -13.67
CA PRO A 23 -14.50 10.00 -12.97
C PRO A 23 -14.79 9.60 -11.52
N ALA A 24 -15.71 10.29 -10.85
CA ALA A 24 -16.11 10.00 -9.47
C ALA A 24 -16.84 8.65 -9.34
N ASP A 25 -17.73 8.33 -10.27
CA ASP A 25 -18.42 7.04 -10.31
C ASP A 25 -17.44 5.90 -10.60
N TRP A 26 -16.47 6.14 -11.49
CA TRP A 26 -15.36 5.22 -11.77
C TRP A 26 -14.53 4.92 -10.52
N ILE A 27 -14.17 5.94 -9.74
CA ILE A 27 -13.45 5.76 -8.47
C ILE A 27 -14.26 4.90 -7.50
N LEU A 28 -15.54 5.25 -7.29
CA LEU A 28 -16.40 4.56 -6.33
C LEU A 28 -16.61 3.09 -6.72
N LEU A 29 -16.87 2.83 -8.00
CA LEU A 29 -17.10 1.49 -8.50
C LEU A 29 -15.84 0.62 -8.44
N ASN A 30 -14.68 1.15 -8.82
CA ASN A 30 -13.43 0.41 -8.70
C ASN A 30 -13.05 0.15 -7.24
N LEU A 31 -13.30 1.09 -6.34
CA LEU A 31 -13.11 0.89 -4.90
C LEU A 31 -14.04 -0.21 -4.37
N ALA A 32 -15.31 -0.22 -4.76
CA ALA A 32 -16.28 -1.24 -4.36
C ALA A 32 -15.88 -2.63 -4.87
N LEU A 33 -15.53 -2.75 -6.17
CA LEU A 33 -15.07 -4.01 -6.75
C LEU A 33 -13.80 -4.50 -6.05
N SER A 34 -12.83 -3.63 -5.84
CA SER A 34 -11.54 -3.98 -5.22
C SER A 34 -11.71 -4.46 -3.78
N THR A 35 -12.44 -3.72 -2.95
CA THR A 35 -12.62 -4.02 -1.53
C THR A 35 -13.56 -5.20 -1.29
N MET A 36 -14.66 -5.31 -2.04
CA MET A 36 -15.64 -6.39 -1.82
C MET A 36 -15.29 -7.69 -2.55
N LYS A 37 -14.95 -7.62 -3.84
CA LYS A 37 -14.72 -8.83 -4.65
C LYS A 37 -13.35 -9.44 -4.40
N MET A 38 -12.32 -8.61 -4.27
CA MET A 38 -10.93 -9.07 -4.13
C MET A 38 -10.46 -9.01 -2.67
N GLY A 39 -10.85 -7.96 -1.95
CA GLY A 39 -10.50 -7.78 -0.53
C GLY A 39 -11.40 -8.53 0.46
N GLY A 40 -12.53 -9.10 0.03
CA GLY A 40 -13.41 -9.90 0.86
C GLY A 40 -14.21 -9.11 1.91
N HIS A 41 -14.23 -7.78 1.83
CA HIS A 41 -15.05 -6.97 2.73
C HIS A 41 -16.54 -7.25 2.49
N ARG A 42 -17.30 -7.39 3.59
CA ARG A 42 -18.76 -7.57 3.53
C ARG A 42 -19.42 -6.33 2.95
N TYR A 43 -20.45 -6.51 2.13
CA TYR A 43 -21.28 -5.42 1.58
C TYR A 43 -21.67 -4.37 2.64
N GLY A 44 -22.15 -4.82 3.81
CA GLY A 44 -22.53 -3.90 4.90
C GLY A 44 -21.37 -3.07 5.45
N ALA A 45 -20.14 -3.59 5.45
CA ALA A 45 -18.96 -2.85 5.90
C ALA A 45 -18.55 -1.76 4.90
N PHE A 46 -18.67 -2.04 3.60
CA PHE A 46 -18.45 -1.04 2.55
C PHE A 46 -19.47 0.10 2.65
N LEU A 47 -20.76 -0.22 2.81
CA LEU A 47 -21.81 0.79 3.00
C LEU A 47 -21.61 1.62 4.27
N ASP A 48 -21.24 0.98 5.38
CA ASP A 48 -20.94 1.68 6.64
C ASP A 48 -19.78 2.67 6.44
N ALA A 49 -18.72 2.27 5.73
CA ALA A 49 -17.58 3.15 5.46
C ALA A 49 -17.92 4.32 4.52
N ALA A 50 -18.68 4.07 3.45
CA ALA A 50 -19.16 5.14 2.55
C ALA A 50 -20.07 6.12 3.31
N THR A 51 -20.92 5.60 4.19
CA THR A 51 -21.79 6.40 5.07
C THR A 51 -20.96 7.26 6.02
N THR A 52 -19.92 6.70 6.63
CA THR A 52 -18.98 7.42 7.50
C THR A 52 -18.27 8.54 6.74
N ALA A 53 -17.79 8.28 5.51
CA ALA A 53 -17.15 9.30 4.68
C ALA A 53 -18.09 10.48 4.37
N ALA A 54 -19.35 10.21 4.02
CA ALA A 54 -20.35 11.25 3.79
C ALA A 54 -20.65 12.07 5.06
N LYS A 55 -20.74 11.41 6.23
CA LYS A 55 -20.90 12.09 7.52
C LYS A 55 -19.74 13.02 7.85
N LEU A 56 -18.51 12.60 7.55
CA LEU A 56 -17.31 13.43 7.76
C LEU A 56 -17.30 14.67 6.86
N ALA A 57 -17.73 14.56 5.60
CA ALA A 57 -17.88 15.72 4.72
C ALA A 57 -18.88 16.73 5.28
N ILE A 58 -20.06 16.26 5.72
CA ILE A 58 -21.09 17.11 6.36
C ILE A 58 -20.54 17.78 7.62
N TYR A 59 -19.77 17.05 8.44
CA TYR A 59 -19.17 17.60 9.65
C TYR A 59 -18.09 18.66 9.36
N SER A 60 -17.22 18.44 8.36
CA SER A 60 -16.23 19.45 7.94
C SER A 60 -16.91 20.76 7.55
N THR A 61 -17.93 20.69 6.69
CA THR A 61 -18.68 21.88 6.29
C THR A 61 -19.44 22.51 7.44
N PHE A 62 -19.95 21.74 8.40
CA PHE A 62 -20.55 22.30 9.61
C PHE A 62 -19.56 23.21 10.36
N ILE A 63 -18.29 22.79 10.48
CA ILE A 63 -17.23 23.61 11.08
C ILE A 63 -16.90 24.83 10.21
N GLU A 64 -16.72 24.65 8.89
CA GLU A 64 -16.43 25.73 7.94
C GLU A 64 -17.53 26.81 7.92
N GLN A 65 -18.80 26.41 8.11
CA GLN A 65 -19.93 27.32 8.18
C GLN A 65 -20.18 27.89 9.59
N GLY A 66 -19.21 27.80 10.49
CA GLY A 66 -19.27 28.39 11.83
C GLY A 66 -20.30 27.72 12.74
N ASN A 67 -20.40 26.39 12.69
CA ASN A 67 -21.36 25.58 13.45
C ASN A 67 -22.83 25.81 13.06
N ASN A 68 -23.11 26.20 11.81
CA ASN A 68 -24.47 26.48 11.34
C ASN A 68 -25.16 25.25 10.75
N ILE A 69 -26.02 24.61 11.54
CA ILE A 69 -26.78 23.41 11.16
C ILE A 69 -27.67 23.64 9.93
N ARG A 70 -28.37 24.78 9.86
CA ARG A 70 -29.34 25.05 8.78
C ARG A 70 -28.64 25.27 7.44
N LYS A 71 -27.57 26.06 7.45
CA LYS A 71 -26.76 26.33 6.26
C LYS A 71 -26.08 25.05 5.75
N THR A 72 -25.55 24.24 6.66
CA THR A 72 -24.96 22.92 6.31
C THR A 72 -26.00 21.99 5.69
N GLY A 73 -27.20 21.90 6.28
CA GLY A 73 -28.28 21.09 5.73
C GLY A 73 -28.72 21.53 4.33
N PHE A 74 -28.78 22.84 4.09
CA PHE A 74 -29.07 23.39 2.77
C PHE A 74 -28.02 23.00 1.71
N LEU A 75 -26.73 23.07 2.05
CA LEU A 75 -25.62 22.77 1.13
C LEU A 75 -25.58 21.30 0.66
N TYR A 76 -26.06 20.37 1.50
CA TYR A 76 -26.05 18.93 1.19
C TYR A 76 -27.42 18.35 0.90
N HIS A 77 -28.48 19.17 0.88
CA HIS A 77 -29.85 18.70 0.77
C HIS A 77 -30.20 17.67 1.86
N VAL A 78 -29.83 17.97 3.11
CA VAL A 78 -30.04 17.13 4.30
C VAL A 78 -30.82 17.92 5.34
N GLU A 79 -31.81 17.29 5.98
CA GLU A 79 -32.60 17.94 7.02
C GLU A 79 -31.73 18.38 8.22
N PRO A 80 -31.99 19.56 8.82
CA PRO A 80 -31.25 20.03 9.99
C PRO A 80 -31.20 19.04 11.16
N LYS A 81 -32.28 18.27 11.37
CA LYS A 81 -32.33 17.24 12.42
C LYS A 81 -31.31 16.12 12.17
N ARG A 82 -31.11 15.74 10.91
CA ARG A 82 -30.14 14.72 10.52
C ARG A 82 -28.71 15.27 10.65
N VAL A 83 -28.46 16.51 10.24
CA VAL A 83 -27.16 17.18 10.46
C VAL A 83 -26.80 17.19 11.95
N LYS A 84 -27.75 17.55 12.83
CA LYS A 84 -27.53 17.53 14.28
C LYS A 84 -27.13 16.14 14.79
N ALA A 85 -27.80 15.08 14.33
CA ALA A 85 -27.46 13.72 14.73
C ALA A 85 -26.05 13.31 14.27
N ILE A 86 -25.66 13.68 13.05
CA ILE A 86 -24.32 13.41 12.51
C ILE A 86 -23.24 14.11 13.34
N VAL A 87 -23.46 15.39 13.68
CA VAL A 87 -22.53 16.16 14.52
C VAL A 87 -22.35 15.50 15.88
N GLN A 88 -23.44 15.07 16.52
CA GLN A 88 -23.40 14.39 17.82
C GLN A 88 -22.65 13.06 17.74
N GLU A 89 -22.89 12.26 16.70
CA GLU A 89 -22.22 10.99 16.48
C GLU A 89 -20.69 11.16 16.34
N ILE A 90 -20.25 12.12 15.53
CA ILE A 90 -18.81 12.38 15.31
C ILE A 90 -18.17 12.98 16.56
N GLN A 91 -18.82 13.91 17.25
CA GLN A 91 -18.29 14.48 18.49
C GLN A 91 -18.15 13.45 19.60
N ALA A 92 -19.11 12.53 19.73
CA ALA A 92 -19.02 11.42 20.67
C ALA A 92 -17.84 10.50 20.33
N ALA A 93 -17.69 10.12 19.06
CA ALA A 93 -16.56 9.30 18.61
C ALA A 93 -15.20 9.97 18.88
N LEU A 94 -15.08 11.27 18.62
CA LEU A 94 -13.86 12.05 18.89
C LEU A 94 -13.56 12.18 20.39
N ALA A 95 -14.59 12.39 21.23
CA ALA A 95 -14.43 12.54 22.67
C ALA A 95 -14.08 11.22 23.37
N GLU A 96 -14.63 10.11 22.91
CA GLU A 96 -14.45 8.77 23.48
C GLU A 96 -13.24 8.03 22.87
N GLY A 97 -12.56 8.62 21.89
CA GLY A 97 -11.46 7.97 21.15
C GLY A 97 -11.91 6.72 20.39
N GLN A 98 -13.21 6.60 20.08
CA GLN A 98 -13.76 5.44 19.39
C GLN A 98 -13.44 5.50 17.89
N SER A 99 -13.01 4.38 17.34
CA SER A 99 -12.87 4.23 15.89
C SER A 99 -14.24 4.32 15.24
N LEU A 100 -14.38 5.25 14.29
CA LEU A 100 -15.54 5.25 13.38
C LEU A 100 -15.54 3.96 12.55
N LYS A 101 -16.71 3.53 12.10
CA LYS A 101 -16.85 2.36 11.22
C LYS A 101 -16.27 2.69 9.84
N VAL A 102 -15.08 2.18 9.56
CA VAL A 102 -14.34 2.38 8.30
C VAL A 102 -13.88 1.04 7.73
N LEU A 103 -13.50 1.03 6.46
CA LEU A 103 -12.79 -0.12 5.87
C LEU A 103 -11.37 -0.13 6.42
N ASN A 104 -11.06 -1.11 7.27
CA ASN A 104 -9.70 -1.32 7.75
C ASN A 104 -8.95 -2.19 6.74
N SER A 105 -8.25 -1.54 5.81
CA SER A 105 -7.22 -2.18 4.99
C SER A 105 -6.20 -1.09 4.62
N LYS A 106 -5.21 -0.86 5.48
CA LYS A 106 -4.00 -0.17 5.05
C LYS A 106 -2.95 -1.24 4.84
N GLU A 107 -2.42 -1.40 3.62
CA GLU A 107 -1.07 -1.94 3.49
C GLU A 107 -0.11 -0.86 3.97
N PRO A 108 0.70 -1.15 4.98
CA PRO A 108 1.48 -0.03 5.50
C PRO A 108 2.73 0.19 4.67
N TYR A 109 3.14 1.45 4.61
CA TYR A 109 4.39 1.94 4.02
C TYR A 109 5.61 1.04 4.35
N TYR A 110 5.59 0.40 5.53
CA TYR A 110 6.62 -0.53 5.95
C TYR A 110 6.82 -1.74 5.01
N LEU A 111 5.83 -2.18 4.23
CA LEU A 111 6.00 -3.33 3.33
C LEU A 111 6.86 -2.94 2.11
N ILE A 112 6.67 -1.72 1.61
CA ILE A 112 7.40 -1.17 0.46
C ILE A 112 8.84 -0.87 0.82
N ALA A 113 9.08 -0.31 2.02
CA ALA A 113 10.41 0.08 2.48
C ALA A 113 11.28 -1.12 2.91
N LEU A 114 10.70 -2.30 3.14
CA LEU A 114 11.42 -3.44 3.70
C LEU A 114 12.64 -3.90 2.89
N PRO A 115 12.59 -4.05 1.56
CA PRO A 115 13.76 -4.48 0.79
C PRO A 115 14.94 -3.52 0.89
N PHE A 116 14.66 -2.21 0.97
CA PHE A 116 15.68 -1.18 1.15
C PHE A 116 16.31 -1.30 2.54
N LEU A 117 15.49 -1.28 3.61
CA LEU A 117 16.00 -1.37 4.98
C LEU A 117 16.72 -2.68 5.27
N TRP A 118 16.28 -3.79 4.68
CA TRP A 118 16.98 -5.06 4.79
C TRP A 118 18.41 -4.94 4.25
N GLN A 119 18.58 -4.34 3.07
CA GLN A 119 19.90 -4.20 2.45
C GLN A 119 20.78 -3.19 3.19
N GLU A 120 20.18 -2.15 3.77
CA GLU A 120 20.89 -1.16 4.59
C GLU A 120 21.39 -1.74 5.91
N HIS A 121 20.53 -2.42 6.67
CA HIS A 121 20.85 -2.94 8.00
C HIS A 121 21.56 -4.30 7.97
N PHE A 122 21.34 -5.09 6.91
CA PHE A 122 21.89 -6.44 6.77
C PHE A 122 22.57 -6.68 5.41
N PRO A 123 23.55 -5.84 5.03
CA PRO A 123 24.26 -5.97 3.76
C PRO A 123 25.12 -7.24 3.73
N CYS A 124 25.31 -7.79 2.54
CA CYS A 124 26.27 -8.86 2.31
C CYS A 124 27.15 -8.52 1.09
N SER A 125 28.47 -8.48 1.30
CA SER A 125 29.41 -8.37 0.20
C SER A 125 29.55 -9.73 -0.50
N GLY A 126 29.73 -9.75 -1.82
CA GLY A 126 29.75 -11.01 -2.60
C GLY A 126 30.85 -12.01 -2.24
N THR A 127 31.76 -11.65 -1.33
CA THR A 127 32.82 -12.52 -0.80
C THR A 127 32.51 -13.10 0.58
N GLU A 128 31.51 -12.57 1.28
CA GLU A 128 31.08 -13.04 2.60
C GLU A 128 29.95 -14.06 2.49
N ALA A 129 29.89 -15.01 3.45
CA ALA A 129 28.75 -15.91 3.55
C ALA A 129 27.49 -15.10 3.94
N ARG A 130 26.38 -15.35 3.24
CA ARG A 130 25.09 -14.70 3.50
C ARG A 130 24.47 -15.19 4.80
N VAL A 131 24.77 -16.44 5.20
CA VAL A 131 24.35 -17.03 6.48
C VAL A 131 25.44 -16.82 7.54
N ARG A 132 25.11 -16.12 8.63
CA ARG A 132 26.05 -15.84 9.75
C ARG A 132 25.82 -16.66 11.02
N ILE A 133 24.95 -17.66 10.97
CA ILE A 133 24.64 -18.52 12.12
C ILE A 133 25.89 -19.28 12.58
N GLN A 134 26.13 -19.27 13.90
CA GLN A 134 27.22 -20.01 14.51
C GLN A 134 26.94 -21.52 14.47
N GLY A 135 27.99 -22.32 14.35
CA GLY A 135 27.87 -23.79 14.31
C GLY A 135 27.71 -24.38 12.91
N LEU A 136 27.45 -23.57 11.87
CA LEU A 136 27.43 -24.03 10.48
C LEU A 136 28.82 -23.96 9.84
N THR A 137 29.23 -25.06 9.23
CA THR A 137 30.42 -25.18 8.38
C THR A 137 30.27 -24.37 7.08
N PRO A 138 31.37 -24.04 6.39
CA PRO A 138 31.29 -23.33 5.10
C PRO A 138 30.46 -24.07 4.04
N GLY A 139 30.50 -25.40 4.01
CA GLY A 139 29.72 -26.21 3.07
C GLY A 139 28.21 -26.18 3.37
N GLU A 140 27.83 -26.21 4.64
CA GLU A 140 26.44 -26.10 5.08
C GLU A 140 25.84 -24.73 4.76
N ARG A 141 26.61 -23.65 4.98
CA ARG A 141 26.19 -22.30 4.60
C ARG A 141 25.96 -22.20 3.09
N LYS A 142 26.88 -22.75 2.30
CA LYS A 142 26.76 -22.77 0.85
C LYS A 142 25.51 -23.53 0.38
N SER A 143 25.19 -24.67 1.00
CA SER A 143 23.98 -25.43 0.67
C SER A 143 22.69 -24.64 0.94
N ILE A 144 22.66 -23.81 1.99
CA ILE A 144 21.52 -22.93 2.28
C ILE A 144 21.45 -21.81 1.23
N GLU A 145 22.58 -21.22 0.87
CA GLU A 145 22.67 -20.16 -0.13
C GLU A 145 22.27 -20.63 -1.54
N GLU A 146 22.61 -21.87 -1.91
CA GLU A 146 22.23 -22.49 -3.18
C GLU A 146 20.71 -22.72 -3.32
N SER A 147 19.94 -22.66 -2.23
CA SER A 147 18.47 -22.73 -2.26
C SER A 147 17.80 -21.42 -2.71
N LEU A 148 18.57 -20.33 -2.76
CA LEU A 148 18.05 -19.02 -3.15
C LEU A 148 17.81 -18.94 -4.67
N PRO A 149 16.80 -18.16 -5.11
CA PRO A 149 16.66 -17.78 -6.52
C PRO A 149 17.93 -17.09 -7.04
N ALA A 150 18.31 -17.35 -8.29
CA ALA A 150 19.46 -16.69 -8.91
C ALA A 150 19.32 -15.16 -8.99
N SER A 151 18.09 -14.65 -8.98
CA SER A 151 17.77 -13.22 -8.96
C SER A 151 17.72 -12.61 -7.56
N ALA A 152 18.04 -13.36 -6.50
CA ALA A 152 17.92 -12.87 -5.14
C ALA A 152 18.97 -11.76 -4.86
N PRO A 153 18.55 -10.63 -4.27
CA PRO A 153 19.46 -9.54 -3.89
C PRO A 153 20.63 -10.03 -3.05
N GLN A 154 21.77 -9.33 -3.12
CA GLN A 154 22.94 -9.61 -2.29
C GLN A 154 22.74 -9.04 -0.88
N ALA A 155 21.93 -9.74 -0.08
CA ALA A 155 21.65 -9.41 1.31
C ALA A 155 21.90 -10.62 2.22
N ARG A 156 22.11 -10.37 3.51
CA ARG A 156 22.23 -11.46 4.49
C ARG A 156 20.91 -12.23 4.61
N ILE A 157 21.05 -13.52 4.88
CA ILE A 157 19.96 -14.38 5.34
C ILE A 157 19.82 -14.15 6.85
N LEU A 158 18.59 -13.86 7.28
CA LEU A 158 18.24 -13.55 8.66
C LEU A 158 17.61 -14.75 9.33
N ASP A 159 17.83 -14.90 10.63
CA ASP A 159 17.03 -15.80 11.44
C ASP A 159 15.69 -15.17 11.87
N GLN A 160 14.87 -15.92 12.61
CA GLN A 160 13.58 -15.44 13.10
C GLN A 160 13.69 -14.20 14.01
N VAL A 161 14.75 -14.07 14.79
CA VAL A 161 14.92 -12.94 15.71
C VAL A 161 15.28 -11.69 14.91
N GLU A 162 16.32 -11.77 14.08
CA GLU A 162 16.75 -10.67 13.22
C GLU A 162 15.62 -10.21 12.26
N PHE A 163 14.83 -11.14 11.73
CA PHE A 163 13.69 -10.80 10.87
C PHE A 163 12.56 -10.10 11.63
N THR A 164 12.34 -10.48 12.90
CA THR A 164 11.35 -9.81 13.75
C THR A 164 11.80 -8.40 14.10
N GLU A 165 13.07 -8.21 14.46
CA GLU A 165 13.67 -6.91 14.74
C GLU A 165 13.57 -5.96 13.54
N LEU A 166 13.79 -6.46 12.31
CA LEU A 166 13.62 -5.66 11.10
C LEU A 166 12.17 -5.20 10.92
N MET A 167 11.18 -6.07 11.16
CA MET A 167 9.77 -5.70 11.08
C MET A 167 9.35 -4.71 12.18
N GLU A 168 9.92 -4.83 13.38
CA GLU A 168 9.72 -3.88 14.48
C GLU A 168 10.25 -2.50 14.14
N LEU A 169 11.48 -2.41 13.61
CA LEU A 169 12.10 -1.17 13.17
C LEU A 169 11.25 -0.48 12.11
N LEU A 170 10.86 -1.25 11.09
CA LEU A 170 9.96 -0.82 10.03
C LEU A 170 8.64 -0.26 10.54
N HIS A 171 8.02 -0.98 11.47
CA HIS A 171 6.79 -0.53 12.12
C HIS A 171 7.03 0.78 12.86
N GLN A 172 8.09 0.86 13.67
CA GLN A 172 8.43 2.07 14.42
C GLN A 172 8.57 3.28 13.50
N MET A 173 9.36 3.17 12.41
CA MET A 173 9.52 4.25 11.43
C MET A 173 8.17 4.69 10.85
N SER A 174 7.30 3.73 10.52
CA SER A 174 5.95 4.05 10.03
C SER A 174 5.06 4.77 11.06
N GLN A 175 5.27 4.51 12.36
CA GLN A 175 4.50 5.15 13.44
C GLN A 175 5.03 6.53 13.79
N GLU A 176 6.32 6.81 13.57
CA GLU A 176 6.92 8.12 13.87
C GLU A 176 6.31 9.24 13.01
N GLU A 177 5.95 8.93 11.76
CA GLU A 177 5.24 9.81 10.83
C GLU A 177 3.78 10.10 11.23
N LEU A 178 3.19 9.28 12.12
CA LEU A 178 1.79 9.43 12.52
C LEU A 178 1.63 10.33 13.77
N PRO A 179 0.53 11.11 13.87
CA PRO A 179 0.17 11.80 15.11
C PRO A 179 0.01 10.82 16.28
N LYS A 180 0.40 11.21 17.50
CA LYS A 180 0.43 10.32 18.69
C LYS A 180 -0.86 9.52 18.93
N GLY A 181 -2.03 10.12 18.70
CA GLY A 181 -3.33 9.45 18.89
C GLY A 181 -3.70 8.43 17.81
N GLN A 182 -2.95 8.38 16.71
CA GLN A 182 -3.14 7.44 15.59
C GLN A 182 -2.08 6.35 15.57
N ARG A 183 -1.10 6.39 16.49
CA ARG A 183 -0.05 5.39 16.59
C ARG A 183 -0.59 4.12 17.21
N MET A 184 -0.17 2.98 16.67
CA MET A 184 -0.48 1.66 17.20
C MET A 184 0.78 0.95 17.65
N ALA A 185 0.67 0.18 18.73
CA ALA A 185 1.75 -0.68 19.21
C ALA A 185 2.03 -1.82 18.22
N PHE A 186 3.26 -2.29 18.17
CA PHE A 186 3.60 -3.52 17.48
C PHE A 186 3.04 -4.70 18.26
N SER A 187 2.26 -5.56 17.61
CA SER A 187 1.57 -6.68 18.25
C SER A 187 1.86 -7.98 17.50
N ASP A 188 1.73 -9.13 18.17
CA ASP A 188 1.94 -10.45 17.55
C ASP A 188 1.04 -10.69 16.34
N ALA A 189 -0.19 -10.17 16.38
CA ALA A 189 -1.11 -10.22 15.25
C ALA A 189 -0.62 -9.40 14.06
N LEU A 190 -0.06 -8.22 14.33
CA LEU A 190 0.54 -7.37 13.29
C LEU A 190 1.80 -8.01 12.72
N LEU A 191 2.70 -8.51 13.57
CA LEU A 191 3.89 -9.25 13.16
C LEU A 191 3.53 -10.42 12.23
N SER A 192 2.56 -11.24 12.64
CA SER A 192 2.07 -12.37 11.85
C SER A 192 1.49 -11.93 10.51
N HIS A 193 0.76 -10.80 10.50
CA HIS A 193 0.21 -10.22 9.29
C HIS A 193 1.31 -9.75 8.33
N ILE A 194 2.28 -8.96 8.80
CA ILE A 194 3.40 -8.46 7.99
C ILE A 194 4.17 -9.63 7.37
N LYS A 195 4.56 -10.60 8.20
CA LYS A 195 5.26 -11.81 7.77
C LYS A 195 4.48 -12.55 6.67
N PHE A 196 3.18 -12.76 6.87
CA PHE A 196 2.32 -13.39 5.88
C PHE A 196 2.34 -12.65 4.54
N ARG A 197 2.19 -11.31 4.54
CA ARG A 197 2.19 -10.48 3.32
C ARG A 197 3.52 -10.53 2.57
N LEU A 198 4.64 -10.47 3.30
CA LEU A 198 5.99 -10.52 2.70
C LEU A 198 6.31 -11.87 2.04
N LEU A 199 5.89 -12.96 2.67
CA LEU A 199 6.04 -14.31 2.12
C LEU A 199 5.12 -14.51 0.90
N HIS A 200 3.86 -14.08 0.99
CA HIS A 200 2.89 -14.24 -0.09
C HIS A 200 3.19 -13.37 -1.32
N SER A 201 3.68 -12.14 -1.13
CA SER A 201 4.15 -11.30 -2.24
C SER A 201 5.38 -11.87 -2.95
N GLY A 202 6.11 -12.78 -2.30
CA GLY A 202 7.39 -13.30 -2.78
C GLY A 202 8.53 -12.28 -2.69
N THR A 203 8.35 -11.24 -1.88
CA THR A 203 9.41 -10.27 -1.54
C THR A 203 10.43 -10.92 -0.60
N VAL A 204 9.94 -11.73 0.33
CA VAL A 204 10.74 -12.55 1.26
C VAL A 204 10.42 -14.02 1.01
N ILE A 205 11.42 -14.89 1.15
CA ILE A 205 11.23 -16.34 1.20
C ILE A 205 11.65 -16.88 2.55
N GLN A 206 10.92 -17.88 3.04
CA GLN A 206 11.33 -18.69 4.19
C GLN A 206 12.15 -19.87 3.67
N ILE A 207 13.29 -20.12 4.30
CA ILE A 207 14.16 -21.25 4.03
C ILE A 207 14.07 -22.18 5.22
N ASP A 208 13.47 -23.35 4.99
CA ASP A 208 13.45 -24.43 5.96
C ASP A 208 14.68 -25.32 5.70
N SER A 209 15.63 -25.30 6.63
CA SER A 209 16.86 -26.10 6.54
C SER A 209 16.88 -27.15 7.64
N PRO A 210 17.16 -28.44 7.34
CA PRO A 210 17.30 -29.46 8.37
C PRO A 210 18.53 -29.26 9.27
N LEU A 211 19.39 -28.29 8.93
CA LEU A 211 20.63 -27.99 9.64
C LEU A 211 20.43 -27.02 10.81
N VAL A 212 19.28 -26.35 10.89
CA VAL A 212 18.98 -25.34 11.90
C VAL A 212 17.52 -25.50 12.35
N ASP A 213 17.29 -25.54 13.66
CA ASP A 213 15.94 -25.70 14.22
C ASP A 213 15.07 -24.43 14.11
N ILE A 214 15.66 -23.31 13.69
CA ILE A 214 14.99 -22.02 13.52
C ILE A 214 14.79 -21.71 12.02
N PRO A 215 13.65 -21.13 11.64
CA PRO A 215 13.41 -20.75 10.25
C PRO A 215 14.32 -19.60 9.86
N LEU A 216 14.81 -19.64 8.62
CA LEU A 216 15.61 -18.58 8.03
C LEU A 216 14.79 -17.82 7.00
N TYR A 217 15.15 -16.56 6.78
CA TYR A 217 14.48 -15.68 5.84
C TYR A 217 15.49 -15.01 4.94
N ALA A 218 15.15 -14.95 3.65
CA ALA A 218 15.98 -14.27 2.67
C ALA A 218 15.15 -13.26 1.87
N LEU A 219 15.77 -12.13 1.57
CA LEU A 219 15.23 -11.19 0.61
C LEU A 219 15.31 -11.82 -0.79
N ALA A 220 14.17 -11.88 -1.49
CA ALA A 220 14.06 -12.48 -2.81
C ALA A 220 13.83 -11.45 -3.93
N SER A 221 13.54 -10.19 -3.58
CA SER A 221 13.28 -9.09 -4.50
C SER A 221 13.82 -7.76 -3.94
N GLU A 222 14.40 -6.92 -4.79
CA GLU A 222 14.90 -5.58 -4.41
C GLU A 222 13.78 -4.56 -4.19
N SER A 223 12.56 -4.89 -4.61
CA SER A 223 11.36 -4.09 -4.41
C SER A 223 10.20 -4.96 -3.95
N TYR A 224 9.32 -4.37 -3.14
CA TYR A 224 8.05 -5.00 -2.81
C TYR A 224 7.16 -4.99 -4.05
N SER A 225 7.02 -6.15 -4.68
CA SER A 225 6.27 -6.33 -5.92
C SER A 225 5.23 -7.43 -5.71
N PRO A 226 4.02 -7.09 -5.26
CA PRO A 226 3.00 -8.09 -4.96
C PRO A 226 2.71 -8.99 -6.17
N LYS A 227 2.85 -10.30 -5.96
CA LYS A 227 2.59 -11.33 -6.97
C LYS A 227 1.14 -11.79 -6.87
N GLY A 228 0.46 -11.85 -8.02
CA GLY A 228 -0.94 -12.24 -8.13
C GLY A 228 -1.91 -11.07 -8.08
N GLU A 229 -3.08 -11.26 -8.70
CA GLU A 229 -4.10 -10.21 -8.86
C GLU A 229 -4.62 -9.69 -7.51
N GLN A 230 -4.81 -10.57 -6.53
CA GLN A 230 -5.39 -10.21 -5.23
C GLN A 230 -4.48 -9.31 -4.39
N GLU A 231 -3.18 -9.58 -4.37
CA GLU A 231 -2.21 -8.77 -3.63
C GLU A 231 -1.98 -7.41 -4.29
N ARG A 232 -1.94 -7.38 -5.63
CA ARG A 232 -1.83 -6.12 -6.40
C ARG A 232 -3.00 -5.18 -6.20
N VAL A 233 -4.19 -5.71 -5.91
CA VAL A 233 -5.38 -4.88 -5.65
C VAL A 233 -5.25 -4.09 -4.36
N PHE A 234 -4.66 -4.67 -3.32
CA PHE A 234 -4.47 -3.95 -2.07
C PHE A 234 -3.41 -2.85 -2.22
N ALA A 235 -2.27 -3.15 -2.85
CA ALA A 235 -1.26 -2.14 -3.18
C ALA A 235 -1.84 -1.01 -4.04
N MET A 236 -2.68 -1.36 -5.03
CA MET A 236 -3.41 -0.38 -5.84
C MET A 236 -4.32 0.51 -5.00
N ILE A 237 -5.05 -0.01 -4.00
CA ILE A 237 -5.90 0.80 -3.13
C ILE A 237 -5.07 1.82 -2.35
N ASP A 238 -3.94 1.40 -1.78
CA ASP A 238 -3.07 2.30 -1.01
C ASP A 238 -2.39 3.34 -1.91
N ASP A 239 -1.94 2.94 -3.10
CA ASP A 239 -1.40 3.84 -4.09
C ASP A 239 -2.45 4.88 -4.53
N VAL A 240 -3.69 4.46 -4.81
CA VAL A 240 -4.77 5.40 -5.15
C VAL A 240 -5.01 6.37 -3.99
N ALA A 241 -5.07 5.88 -2.74
CA ALA A 241 -5.25 6.73 -1.57
C ALA A 241 -4.12 7.76 -1.40
N ARG A 242 -2.85 7.33 -1.59
CA ARG A 242 -1.68 8.20 -1.55
C ARG A 242 -1.74 9.25 -2.67
N TYR A 243 -2.06 8.82 -3.88
CA TYR A 243 -2.19 9.71 -5.04
C TYR A 243 -3.28 10.77 -4.85
N PHE A 244 -4.42 10.39 -4.28
CA PHE A 244 -5.46 11.35 -3.89
C PHE A 244 -4.93 12.40 -2.92
N GLY A 245 -4.12 12.00 -1.93
CA GLY A 245 -3.47 12.92 -1.00
C GLY A 245 -2.54 13.92 -1.72
N LEU A 246 -1.68 13.42 -2.61
CA LEU A 246 -0.78 14.26 -3.41
C LEU A 246 -1.55 15.24 -4.30
N LEU A 247 -2.63 14.79 -4.96
CA LEU A 247 -3.47 15.66 -5.78
C LEU A 247 -4.24 16.69 -4.95
N GLN A 248 -4.68 16.35 -3.74
CA GLN A 248 -5.28 17.33 -2.83
C GLN A 248 -4.28 18.40 -2.40
N ALA A 249 -3.03 18.01 -2.10
CA ALA A 249 -1.96 18.95 -1.78
C ALA A 249 -1.65 19.86 -2.99
N TRP A 250 -1.66 19.29 -4.21
CA TRP A 250 -1.53 20.07 -5.45
C TRP A 250 -2.70 21.06 -5.64
N VAL A 251 -3.95 20.63 -5.40
CA VAL A 251 -5.14 21.52 -5.45
C VAL A 251 -5.04 22.67 -4.45
N ARG A 252 -4.38 22.46 -3.31
CA ARG A 252 -4.14 23.48 -2.28
C ARG A 252 -2.91 24.36 -2.56
N GLU A 253 -2.23 24.14 -3.69
CA GLU A 253 -1.00 24.84 -4.07
C GLU A 253 0.12 24.69 -3.01
N GLU A 254 0.21 23.53 -2.37
CA GLU A 254 1.27 23.27 -1.39
C GLU A 254 2.66 23.30 -2.05
N PRO A 255 3.66 23.97 -1.44
CA PRO A 255 5.00 24.07 -2.00
C PRO A 255 5.67 22.69 -2.06
N GLY A 256 6.42 22.43 -3.14
CA GLY A 256 7.11 21.16 -3.34
C GLY A 256 6.25 20.03 -3.93
N VAL A 257 4.99 20.31 -4.28
CA VAL A 257 4.11 19.34 -4.94
C VAL A 257 4.09 19.56 -6.45
N LEU A 258 4.27 18.48 -7.21
CA LEU A 258 4.28 18.49 -8.67
C LEU A 258 3.19 17.56 -9.21
N ARG A 259 2.41 18.05 -10.19
CA ARG A 259 1.53 17.23 -11.04
C ARG A 259 2.07 17.22 -12.46
N GLY A 260 2.36 16.03 -12.98
CA GLY A 260 2.71 15.79 -14.39
C GLY A 260 1.80 14.75 -15.02
N VAL A 261 1.41 14.97 -16.28
CA VAL A 261 0.67 14.01 -17.11
C VAL A 261 1.19 14.13 -18.54
N GLU A 262 1.74 13.05 -19.07
CA GLU A 262 2.24 12.98 -20.44
C GLU A 262 1.38 12.04 -21.28
N VAL A 263 1.04 12.47 -22.49
CA VAL A 263 0.25 11.69 -23.45
C VAL A 263 0.96 11.72 -24.78
N PHE A 264 1.45 10.56 -25.23
CA PHE A 264 2.22 10.42 -26.46
C PHE A 264 2.04 9.03 -27.09
N ASP A 265 2.34 8.93 -28.38
CA ASP A 265 2.29 7.67 -29.12
C ASP A 265 3.68 6.99 -29.09
N VAL A 266 3.69 5.68 -28.84
CA VAL A 266 4.90 4.85 -28.88
C VAL A 266 4.68 3.66 -29.81
N ALA A 267 5.68 3.33 -30.63
CA ALA A 267 5.59 2.15 -31.48
C ALA A 267 5.42 0.89 -30.59
N PRO A 268 4.48 -0.04 -30.90
CA PRO A 268 4.20 -1.19 -30.04
C PRO A 268 5.43 -2.03 -29.69
N GLN A 269 6.38 -2.14 -30.63
CA GLN A 269 7.63 -2.89 -30.47
C GLN A 269 8.64 -2.18 -29.54
N GLN A 270 8.53 -0.86 -29.39
CA GLN A 270 9.42 -0.05 -28.56
C GLN A 270 8.88 0.18 -27.15
N ARG A 271 7.62 -0.18 -26.89
CA ARG A 271 6.96 0.10 -25.61
C ARG A 271 7.70 -0.47 -24.41
N GLN A 272 8.15 -1.73 -24.50
CA GLN A 272 8.87 -2.37 -23.39
C GLN A 272 10.19 -1.64 -23.11
N ALA A 273 10.97 -1.34 -24.15
CA ALA A 273 12.21 -0.59 -24.04
C ALA A 273 11.99 0.82 -23.45
N ALA A 274 10.91 1.51 -23.85
CA ALA A 274 10.58 2.83 -23.32
C ALA A 274 10.22 2.80 -21.82
N LEU A 275 9.56 1.73 -21.34
CA LEU A 275 9.26 1.55 -19.91
C LEU A 275 10.51 1.21 -19.10
N GLU A 276 11.43 0.43 -19.67
CA GLU A 276 12.72 0.11 -19.05
C GLU A 276 13.59 1.35 -18.92
N GLU A 277 13.69 2.17 -19.97
CA GLU A 277 14.41 3.45 -19.94
C GLU A 277 13.82 4.42 -18.89
N LEU A 278 12.49 4.50 -18.79
CA LEU A 278 11.82 5.31 -17.77
C LEU A 278 12.15 4.83 -16.35
N ASP A 279 12.15 3.51 -16.09
CA ASP A 279 12.52 2.94 -14.79
C ASP A 279 13.97 3.31 -14.43
N GLU A 280 14.92 3.12 -15.36
CA GLU A 280 16.33 3.47 -15.15
C GLU A 280 16.52 4.97 -14.86
N MET A 281 15.87 5.85 -15.64
CA MET A 281 15.93 7.29 -15.44
C MET A 281 15.42 7.71 -14.06
N LEU A 282 14.34 7.09 -13.59
CA LEU A 282 13.73 7.43 -12.31
C LEU A 282 14.53 6.94 -11.12
N ARG A 283 15.12 5.75 -11.21
CA ARG A 283 16.07 5.25 -10.20
C ARG A 283 17.28 6.18 -10.09
N ALA A 284 17.90 6.50 -11.23
CA ALA A 284 19.04 7.43 -11.26
C ALA A 284 18.68 8.82 -10.70
N TRP A 285 17.46 9.31 -10.97
CA TRP A 285 16.97 10.56 -10.39
C TRP A 285 16.79 10.45 -8.87
N ALA A 286 16.17 9.38 -8.38
CA ALA A 286 15.98 9.17 -6.94
C ALA A 286 17.32 9.08 -6.20
N ASP A 287 18.26 8.29 -6.72
CA ASP A 287 19.60 8.13 -6.15
C ASP A 287 20.37 9.47 -6.09
N LYS A 288 20.24 10.29 -7.14
CA LYS A 288 20.91 11.59 -7.22
C LYS A 288 20.48 12.57 -6.13
N TYR A 289 19.21 12.52 -5.72
CA TYR A 289 18.62 13.47 -4.76
C TYR A 289 18.39 12.88 -3.37
N HIS A 290 18.63 11.59 -3.18
CA HIS A 290 18.56 10.95 -1.86
C HIS A 290 19.58 11.55 -0.90
N GLN A 291 19.14 11.81 0.33
CA GLN A 291 19.99 12.27 1.42
C GLN A 291 19.46 11.72 2.75
N ASP A 292 20.32 11.05 3.52
CA ASP A 292 19.97 10.54 4.83
C ASP A 292 19.58 11.68 5.79
N GLY A 293 18.46 11.51 6.49
CA GLY A 293 17.87 12.56 7.33
C GLY A 293 17.26 13.74 6.56
N GLY A 294 17.12 13.63 5.24
CA GLY A 294 16.42 14.60 4.41
C GLY A 294 14.91 14.62 4.64
N LEU A 295 14.21 15.52 3.94
CA LEU A 295 12.75 15.58 3.96
C LEU A 295 12.18 14.36 3.19
N PRO A 296 11.30 13.54 3.81
CA PRO A 296 10.66 12.42 3.12
C PRO A 296 9.86 12.90 1.91
N MET A 297 10.07 12.28 0.76
CA MET A 297 9.41 12.60 -0.49
C MET A 297 8.93 11.32 -1.17
N VAL A 298 7.77 11.39 -1.84
CA VAL A 298 7.23 10.27 -2.64
C VAL A 298 6.98 10.75 -4.06
N LEU A 299 7.48 9.98 -5.02
CA LEU A 299 7.10 10.08 -6.43
C LEU A 299 6.19 8.91 -6.78
N GLN A 300 5.04 9.19 -7.38
CA GLN A 300 4.08 8.16 -7.79
C GLN A 300 3.56 8.44 -9.19
N PHE A 301 3.63 7.44 -10.06
CA PHE A 301 3.18 7.48 -11.44
C PHE A 301 2.78 6.07 -11.90
N ALA A 302 1.97 6.00 -12.96
CA ALA A 302 1.64 4.76 -13.65
C ALA A 302 1.69 5.00 -15.15
N ALA A 303 2.26 4.06 -15.90
CA ALA A 303 2.36 4.12 -17.36
C ALA A 303 1.51 3.01 -17.98
N GLY A 304 0.69 3.35 -18.98
CA GLY A 304 -0.31 2.45 -19.51
C GLY A 304 -0.79 2.86 -20.90
N HIS A 305 -1.84 2.20 -21.38
CA HIS A 305 -2.53 2.66 -22.58
C HIS A 305 -3.41 3.87 -22.23
N ARG A 306 -3.57 4.79 -23.18
CA ARG A 306 -4.59 5.83 -23.09
C ARG A 306 -5.99 5.20 -23.09
N GLU A 307 -6.94 5.86 -22.42
CA GLU A 307 -8.30 5.36 -22.17
C GLU A 307 -9.18 5.31 -23.44
N TYR A 308 -8.76 6.00 -24.51
CA TYR A 308 -9.49 6.10 -25.77
C TYR A 308 -8.54 5.99 -26.96
N ASP A 309 -8.92 5.26 -28.00
CA ASP A 309 -8.34 5.43 -29.33
C ASP A 309 -8.85 6.69 -30.03
#